data_AF-A0A821M5M6-F1
#
_entry.id   AF-A0A821M5M6-F1
#
_cell.length_a   1.000
_cell.length_b   1.000
_cell.length_c   1.000
_cell.angle_alpha   90.00
_cell.angle_beta   90.00
_cell.angle_gamma   90.00
#
_symmetry.space_group_name_H-M   'P 1'
#
loop_
_entity.id
_entity.type
_entity.pdbx_description
1 polymer ?
#
loop_
_entity_poly.entity_id
_entity_poly.type
_entity_poly.pdbx_seq_one_letter_code
_entity_poly.pdbx_strand_id
1 'polypeptide(L)'
;MSGWSNGAAMAVEYALNTPGIAAAAVYSAPDPYQDYHDPCNQTSYPSHFTPVRILYNQCDVINICVTGMAFINGLKNRYPTELIAEGIIIDSLCQITSTCNPLCTSELGLGLIQHSRWPTSLNDKIFFDFFRQH
;
A
#
# COMPACT_ATOMS: atom_id res chain seq x y z
N MET A 1 -1.38 -11.86 -5.56
CA MET A 1 -1.78 -11.70 -4.14
C MET A 1 -2.62 -10.44 -3.99
N SER A 2 -3.62 -10.45 -3.12
CA SER A 2 -4.39 -9.26 -2.76
C SER A 2 -4.74 -9.30 -1.28
N GLY A 3 -5.19 -8.17 -0.74
CA GLY A 3 -5.50 -8.02 0.66
C GLY A 3 -5.93 -6.61 0.99
N TRP A 4 -6.37 -6.43 2.23
CA TRP A 4 -6.78 -5.15 2.81
C TRP A 4 -6.19 -4.99 4.21
N SER A 5 -5.80 -3.78 4.59
CA SER A 5 -5.34 -3.46 5.94
C SER A 5 -4.12 -4.34 6.31
N ASN A 6 -4.08 -4.91 7.51
CA ASN A 6 -3.01 -5.84 7.89
C ASN A 6 -2.89 -7.06 6.97
N GLY A 7 -3.99 -7.52 6.37
CA GLY A 7 -3.95 -8.57 5.35
C GLY A 7 -3.27 -8.11 4.06
N ALA A 8 -3.36 -6.82 3.72
CA ALA A 8 -2.62 -6.22 2.61
C ALA A 8 -1.12 -6.14 2.90
N ALA A 9 -0.74 -5.70 4.10
CA ALA A 9 0.67 -5.66 4.52
C ALA A 9 1.29 -7.06 4.45
N MET A 10 0.62 -8.07 5.01
CA MET A 10 1.06 -9.46 4.92
C MET A 10 1.14 -9.96 3.47
N ALA A 11 0.19 -9.60 2.60
CA ALA A 11 0.23 -9.99 1.20
C ALA A 11 1.42 -9.38 0.45
N VAL A 12 1.82 -8.16 0.78
CA VAL A 12 3.02 -7.49 0.23
C VAL A 12 4.29 -8.15 0.77
N GLU A 13 4.41 -8.30 2.09
CA GLU A 13 5.53 -8.97 2.76
C GLU A 13 5.77 -10.36 2.17
N TYR A 14 4.70 -11.15 2.06
CA TYR A 14 4.75 -12.51 1.53
C TYR A 14 5.14 -12.54 0.06
N ALA A 15 4.58 -11.64 -0.76
CA ALA A 15 4.91 -11.57 -2.18
C ALA A 15 6.38 -11.19 -2.42
N LEU A 16 6.93 -10.26 -1.65
CA LEU A 16 8.32 -9.82 -1.76
C LEU A 16 9.33 -10.86 -1.23
N ASN A 17 8.88 -11.86 -0.47
CA ASN A 17 9.76 -12.83 0.20
C ASN A 17 9.46 -14.30 -0.13
N THR A 18 8.53 -14.57 -1.05
CA THR A 18 8.19 -15.94 -1.49
C THR A 18 8.34 -16.09 -3.01
N PRO A 19 9.07 -17.11 -3.50
CA PRO A 19 9.21 -17.33 -4.93
C PRO A 19 7.87 -17.78 -5.56
N GLY A 20 7.69 -17.46 -6.84
CA GLY A 20 6.53 -17.90 -7.62
C GLY A 20 5.28 -17.03 -7.51
N ILE A 21 5.34 -15.92 -6.77
CA ILE A 21 4.27 -14.92 -6.76
C ILE A 21 4.45 -13.96 -7.94
N ALA A 22 3.47 -13.95 -8.85
CA ALA A 22 3.50 -13.12 -10.07
C ALA A 22 3.41 -11.61 -9.76
N ALA A 23 2.47 -11.21 -8.90
CA ALA A 23 2.28 -9.82 -8.48
C ALA A 23 1.44 -9.71 -7.19
N ALA A 24 1.53 -8.57 -6.51
CA ALA A 24 0.63 -8.18 -5.44
C ALA A 24 -0.03 -6.82 -5.72
N ALA A 25 -1.37 -6.78 -5.73
CA ALA A 25 -2.12 -5.52 -5.74
C ALA A 25 -3.06 -5.51 -4.54
N VAL A 26 -2.87 -4.54 -3.66
CA VAL A 26 -3.52 -4.51 -2.34
C VAL A 26 -4.08 -3.13 -2.02
N TYR A 27 -4.97 -3.08 -1.04
CA TYR A 27 -5.66 -1.87 -0.64
C TYR A 27 -5.36 -1.50 0.81
N SER A 28 -5.07 -0.22 1.05
CA SER A 28 -4.86 0.37 2.38
C SER A 28 -3.92 -0.48 3.26
N ALA A 29 -2.74 -0.79 2.74
CA ALA A 29 -1.74 -1.56 3.46
C ALA A 29 -0.96 -0.64 4.41
N PRO A 30 -0.86 -0.92 5.72
CA PRO A 30 0.20 -0.29 6.51
C PRO A 30 1.58 -0.71 6.00
N ASP A 31 2.62 0.05 6.35
CA ASP A 31 4.01 -0.37 6.12
C ASP A 31 4.29 -1.64 6.96
N PRO A 32 4.73 -2.75 6.35
CA PRO A 32 5.01 -3.99 7.09
C PRO A 32 6.19 -3.89 8.09
N TYR A 33 7.07 -2.91 7.91
CA TYR A 33 8.34 -2.77 8.64
C TYR A 33 8.37 -1.58 9.60
N GLN A 34 7.33 -0.76 9.58
CA GLN A 34 7.24 0.44 10.39
C GLN A 34 5.77 0.74 10.71
N ASP A 35 5.51 1.00 11.98
CA ASP A 35 4.28 1.68 12.39
C ASP A 35 4.53 3.18 12.63
N TYR A 36 3.47 4.00 12.70
CA TYR A 36 3.58 5.44 12.89
C TYR A 36 4.21 5.85 14.24
N HIS A 37 4.30 4.92 15.19
CA HIS A 37 4.93 5.06 16.50
C HIS A 37 6.09 4.09 16.74
N ASP A 38 6.60 3.44 15.71
CA ASP A 38 7.68 2.47 15.86
C ASP A 38 9.00 3.18 16.26
N PRO A 39 9.58 2.87 17.44
CA PRO A 39 10.86 3.45 17.85
C PRO A 39 12.05 2.83 17.11
N CYS A 40 11.85 1.75 16.37
CA CYS A 40 12.90 0.93 15.78
C CYS A 40 12.54 0.49 14.35
N ASN A 41 12.22 1.46 13.49
CA ASN A 41 11.90 1.21 12.08
C ASN A 41 12.88 0.26 11.41
N GLN A 42 12.34 -0.76 10.76
CA GLN A 42 13.12 -1.68 9.98
C GLN A 42 13.14 -1.26 8.52
N THR A 43 14.24 -1.57 7.85
CA THR A 43 14.35 -1.33 6.41
C THR A 43 13.86 -2.57 5.67
N SER A 44 12.93 -2.41 4.74
CA SER A 44 12.43 -3.52 3.91
C SER A 44 13.56 -4.26 3.18
N TYR A 45 13.52 -5.60 3.22
CA TYR A 45 14.58 -6.48 2.70
C TYR A 45 14.02 -7.56 1.73
N PRO A 46 13.38 -7.18 0.62
CA PRO A 46 12.77 -8.15 -0.30
C PRO A 46 13.81 -9.17 -0.81
N SER A 47 13.52 -10.47 -0.67
CA SER A 47 14.32 -11.53 -1.29
C SER A 47 13.92 -11.82 -2.74
N HIS A 48 12.77 -11.30 -3.18
CA HIS A 48 12.25 -11.38 -4.54
C HIS A 48 11.69 -10.03 -5.00
N PHE A 49 11.86 -9.71 -6.28
CA PHE A 49 11.36 -8.46 -6.86
C PHE A 49 9.99 -8.64 -7.53
N THR A 50 9.05 -9.25 -6.81
CA THR A 50 7.67 -9.38 -7.28
C THR A 50 7.02 -7.99 -7.41
N PRO A 51 6.42 -7.65 -8.56
CA PRO A 51 5.70 -6.39 -8.73
C PRO A 51 4.63 -6.16 -7.66
N VAL A 52 4.64 -4.98 -7.06
CA VAL A 52 3.68 -4.56 -6.03
C VAL A 52 2.99 -3.25 -6.39
N ARG A 53 1.68 -3.20 -6.21
CA ARG A 53 0.86 -1.99 -6.32
C ARG A 53 -0.02 -1.84 -5.09
N ILE A 54 0.04 -0.69 -4.44
CA ILE A 54 -0.75 -0.40 -3.24
C ILE A 54 -1.64 0.81 -3.52
N LEU A 55 -2.94 0.65 -3.29
CA LEU A 55 -3.92 1.73 -3.34
C LEU A 55 -4.21 2.23 -1.92
N TYR A 56 -4.01 3.51 -1.67
CA TYR A 56 -4.22 4.18 -0.39
C TYR A 56 -5.41 5.13 -0.45
N ASN A 57 -6.16 5.25 0.63
CA ASN A 57 -6.98 6.43 0.82
C ASN A 57 -6.08 7.61 1.20
N GLN A 58 -6.34 8.80 0.64
CA GLN A 58 -5.71 10.04 1.08
C GLN A 58 -5.93 10.25 2.58
N CYS A 59 -7.15 10.03 3.04
CA CYS A 59 -7.51 10.04 4.45
C CYS A 59 -7.64 8.60 4.90
N ASP A 60 -6.66 8.09 5.64
CA ASP A 60 -6.67 6.72 6.14
C ASP A 60 -6.28 6.69 7.61
N VAL A 61 -6.76 5.69 8.32
CA VAL A 61 -6.56 5.52 9.75
C VAL A 61 -5.07 5.35 10.05
N ILE A 62 -4.63 5.77 11.24
CA ILE A 62 -3.29 5.46 11.77
C ILE A 62 -2.13 5.86 10.83
N ASN A 63 -2.30 6.94 10.06
CA ASN A 63 -1.30 7.39 9.09
C ASN A 63 -0.92 6.39 7.98
N ILE A 64 -1.75 5.38 7.70
CA ILE A 64 -1.44 4.33 6.71
C ILE A 64 -1.00 4.89 5.35
N CYS A 65 -1.65 5.95 4.86
CA CYS A 65 -1.26 6.60 3.61
C CYS A 65 0.18 7.14 3.68
N VAL A 66 0.55 7.80 4.77
CA VAL A 66 1.86 8.46 4.92
C VAL A 66 2.96 7.42 5.06
N THR A 67 2.80 6.45 5.97
CA THR A 67 3.80 5.40 6.20
C THR A 67 3.91 4.47 5.00
N GLY A 68 2.79 4.05 4.42
CA GLY A 68 2.78 3.21 3.23
C GLY A 68 3.38 3.87 1.98
N MET A 69 3.20 5.18 1.80
CA MET A 69 3.88 5.91 0.72
C MET A 69 5.39 6.04 0.97
N ALA A 70 5.81 6.21 2.23
CA ALA A 70 7.23 6.19 2.59
C ALA A 70 7.86 4.82 2.28
N PHE A 71 7.17 3.72 2.61
CA PHE A 71 7.55 2.36 2.24
C PHE A 71 7.74 2.18 0.72
N ILE A 72 6.74 2.55 -0.08
CA ILE A 72 6.81 2.46 -1.54
C ILE A 72 7.96 3.28 -2.10
N ASN A 73 8.16 4.51 -1.60
CA ASN A 73 9.26 5.35 -2.04
C ASN A 73 10.62 4.77 -1.64
N GLY A 74 10.71 4.15 -0.45
CA GLY A 74 11.91 3.43 0.00
C GLY A 74 12.26 2.27 -0.93
N LEU A 75 11.27 1.47 -1.34
CA LEU A 75 11.44 0.40 -2.30
C LEU A 75 11.92 0.92 -3.67
N LYS A 76 11.24 1.92 -4.23
CA LYS A 76 11.62 2.54 -5.51
C LYS A 76 13.04 3.09 -5.50
N ASN A 77 13.44 3.75 -4.41
CA ASN A 77 14.76 4.36 -4.29
C ASN A 77 15.87 3.31 -4.16
N ARG A 78 15.59 2.19 -3.47
CA ARG A 78 16.57 1.14 -3.22
C ARG A 78 16.71 0.16 -4.38
N TYR A 79 15.61 -0.09 -5.11
CA TYR A 79 15.53 -1.07 -6.19
C TYR A 79 14.91 -0.46 -7.46
N PRO A 80 15.50 0.62 -8.01
CA PRO A 80 14.87 1.42 -9.06
C PRO A 80 14.71 0.69 -10.40
N THR A 81 15.47 -0.38 -10.64
CA THR A 81 15.45 -1.12 -11.91
C THR A 81 14.88 -2.53 -11.79
N GLU A 82 14.91 -3.09 -10.59
CA GLU A 82 14.61 -4.48 -10.32
C GLU A 82 13.17 -4.66 -9.85
N LEU A 83 12.64 -3.70 -9.07
CA LEU A 83 11.34 -3.80 -8.44
C LEU A 83 10.36 -2.77 -8.99
N ILE A 84 9.25 -3.26 -9.54
CA ILE A 84 8.08 -2.45 -9.84
C ILE A 84 7.30 -2.28 -8.53
N ALA A 85 7.43 -1.11 -7.91
CA ALA A 85 6.64 -0.72 -6.74
C ALA A 85 5.78 0.48 -7.09
N GLU A 86 4.47 0.42 -6.87
CA GLU A 86 3.55 1.50 -7.18
C GLU A 86 2.67 1.85 -5.99
N GLY A 87 2.53 3.14 -5.71
CA GLY A 87 1.66 3.68 -4.67
C GLY A 87 0.70 4.66 -5.32
N ILE A 88 -0.60 4.42 -5.15
CA ILE A 88 -1.68 5.25 -5.73
C ILE A 88 -2.51 5.77 -4.57
N ILE A 89 -2.78 7.07 -4.54
CA ILE A 89 -3.59 7.69 -3.49
C ILE A 89 -4.93 8.11 -4.09
N ILE A 90 -6.03 7.87 -3.38
CA ILE A 90 -7.37 8.28 -3.78
C ILE A 90 -8.10 9.12 -2.73
N ASP A 91 -8.85 10.12 -3.15
CA ASP A 91 -9.68 10.94 -2.27
C ASP A 91 -11.00 10.22 -1.86
N SER A 92 -11.85 10.91 -1.10
CA SER A 92 -13.16 10.40 -0.64
C SER A 92 -14.15 10.12 -1.78
N LEU A 93 -13.89 10.62 -3.00
CA LEU A 93 -14.66 10.41 -4.22
C LEU A 93 -14.03 9.37 -5.16
N CYS A 94 -13.02 8.63 -4.68
CA CYS A 94 -12.25 7.65 -5.43
C CYS A 94 -11.51 8.24 -6.64
N GLN A 95 -11.19 9.53 -6.59
CA GLN A 95 -10.34 10.19 -7.59
C GLN A 95 -8.88 10.10 -7.18
N ILE A 96 -8.00 9.85 -8.15
CA ILE A 96 -6.56 9.80 -7.89
C ILE A 96 -6.07 11.18 -7.45
N THR A 97 -5.28 11.20 -6.39
CA THR A 97 -4.67 12.40 -5.82
C THR A 97 -3.19 12.12 -5.50
N SER A 98 -2.44 13.15 -5.10
CA SER A 98 -1.00 13.08 -4.83
C SER A 98 -0.62 13.29 -3.37
N THR A 99 -1.58 13.60 -2.50
CA THR A 99 -1.30 13.96 -1.11
C THR A 99 -2.11 13.09 -0.14
N CYS A 100 -1.46 12.66 0.94
CA CYS A 100 -2.15 12.12 2.11
C CYS A 100 -2.69 13.27 2.97
N ASN A 101 -3.79 13.02 3.68
CA ASN A 101 -4.40 13.96 4.61
C ASN A 101 -3.93 13.62 6.04
N PRO A 102 -3.03 14.44 6.64
CA PRO A 102 -2.51 14.20 7.98
C PRO A 102 -3.56 14.43 9.08
N LEU A 103 -4.75 14.93 8.78
CA LEU A 103 -5.82 15.05 9.79
C LEU A 103 -6.51 13.73 10.09
N CYS A 104 -6.18 12.66 9.36
CA CYS A 104 -6.81 11.35 9.48
C CYS A 104 -6.00 10.35 10.32
N THR A 105 -5.00 10.83 11.07
CA THR A 105 -4.08 10.03 11.88
C THR A 105 -4.74 9.21 12.99
N SER A 106 -5.95 9.59 13.43
CA SER A 106 -6.63 8.93 14.55
C SER A 106 -7.13 7.53 14.19
N GLU A 107 -7.08 6.61 15.17
CA GLU A 107 -7.73 5.29 15.11
C GLU A 107 -9.27 5.38 15.01
N LEU A 108 -9.85 6.54 15.27
CA LEU A 108 -11.28 6.79 15.28
C LEU A 108 -11.67 7.91 14.30
N GLY A 109 -12.94 7.94 13.92
CA GLY A 109 -13.50 9.02 13.10
C GLY A 109 -13.24 8.85 11.60
N LEU A 110 -12.91 9.95 10.92
CA LEU A 110 -12.88 10.00 9.45
C LEU A 110 -11.89 9.00 8.83
N GLY A 111 -10.71 8.81 9.43
CA GLY A 111 -9.72 7.84 8.96
C GLY A 111 -10.28 6.42 8.93
N LEU A 112 -10.92 5.98 10.03
CA LEU A 112 -11.52 4.66 10.12
C LEU A 112 -12.68 4.44 9.13
N ILE A 113 -13.51 5.47 8.91
CA ILE A 113 -14.60 5.41 7.93
C ILE A 113 -14.05 5.21 6.52
N GLN A 114 -13.02 5.97 6.15
CA GLN A 114 -12.37 5.84 4.86
C GLN A 114 -11.60 4.53 4.73
N HIS A 115 -10.95 4.07 5.81
CA HIS A 115 -10.26 2.79 5.87
C HIS A 115 -11.20 1.63 5.57
N SER A 116 -12.46 1.73 6.04
CA SER A 116 -13.52 0.69 5.96
C SER A 116 -14.23 0.62 4.60
N ARG A 117 -13.96 1.53 3.66
CA ARG A 117 -14.55 1.45 2.31
C ARG A 117 -13.66 0.61 1.40
N TRP A 118 -14.24 0.01 0.37
CA TRP A 118 -13.48 -0.54 -0.75
C TRP A 118 -13.81 0.23 -2.03
N PRO A 119 -12.83 0.72 -2.80
CA PRO A 119 -13.09 1.53 -4.00
C PRO A 119 -13.43 0.63 -5.20
N THR A 120 -14.61 0.02 -5.19
CA THR A 120 -15.04 -0.99 -6.19
C THR A 120 -14.97 -0.49 -7.63
N SER A 121 -15.22 0.81 -7.87
CA SER A 121 -15.13 1.44 -9.19
C SER A 121 -13.72 1.45 -9.79
N LEU A 122 -12.70 1.16 -8.97
CA LEU A 122 -11.30 1.12 -9.37
C LEU A 122 -10.75 -0.31 -9.53
N ASN A 123 -11.58 -1.35 -9.32
CA ASN A 123 -11.14 -2.75 -9.35
C ASN A 123 -10.41 -3.13 -10.64
N ASP A 124 -11.05 -2.84 -11.78
CA ASP A 124 -10.49 -3.18 -13.09
C ASP A 124 -9.15 -2.47 -13.31
N LYS A 125 -9.14 -1.15 -13.14
CA LYS A 125 -8.01 -0.29 -13.47
C LYS A 125 -6.80 -0.50 -12.55
N ILE A 126 -7.05 -0.66 -11.25
CA ILE A 126 -5.98 -0.67 -10.25
C ILE A 126 -5.48 -2.08 -10.00
N PHE A 127 -6.38 -3.05 -9.85
CA PHE A 127 -6.01 -4.40 -9.42
C PHE A 127 -5.95 -5.37 -10.59
N PHE A 128 -7.02 -5.51 -11.36
CA PHE A 128 -7.08 -6.55 -12.39
C PHE A 128 -6.18 -6.26 -13.58
N ASP A 129 -6.06 -5.00 -14.02
CA ASP A 129 -5.13 -4.63 -15.07
C ASP A 129 -3.67 -4.85 -14.64
N PHE A 130 -3.34 -4.60 -13.38
CA PHE A 130 -2.01 -4.91 -12.83
C PHE A 130 -1.71 -6.40 -12.91
N PHE A 131 -2.66 -7.23 -12.46
CA PHE A 131 -2.51 -8.68 -12.48
C PHE A 131 -2.50 -9.28 -13.90
N ARG A 132 -3.05 -8.59 -14.91
CA ARG A 132 -2.94 -9.04 -16.30
C ARG A 132 -1.58 -8.72 -16.90
N GLN A 133 -0.91 -7.69 -16.41
CA GLN A 133 0.39 -7.23 -16.91
C GLN A 133 1.57 -7.99 -16.29
N HIS A 134 1.34 -8.74 -15.20
CA HIS A 134 2.35 -9.42 -14.40
C HIS A 134 1.87 -10.82 -13.99
#